data_AF-A0A3N5XQ43-F1
#
_entry.id   AF-A0A3N5XQ43-F1
#
_cell.length_a   1.000
_cell.length_b   1.000
_cell.length_c   1.000
_cell.angle_alpha   90.00
_cell.angle_beta   90.00
_cell.angle_gamma   90.00
#
_symmetry.space_group_name_H-M   'P 1'
#
loop_
_entity.id
_entity.type
_entity.pdbx_description
1 polymer ?
#
loop_
_entity_poly.entity_id
_entity_poly.type
_entity_poly.pdbx_seq_one_letter_code
_entity_poly.pdbx_strand_id
1 'polypeptide(L)'
;MCMRIGYRFFLPVFIALVLSAASTRAGTEVNGPIKVSPGGRYFVDRHDKPFFWLGDTSWPLFTRYSPTQAEEYLKRRSAQGFTVIHTALIWPTRGASTPGARPNPEGQLP
;
A
#
# COMPACT_ATOMS: atom_id res chain seq x y z
N MET A 1 -50.59 -8.45 -27.27
CA MET A 1 -50.11 -9.26 -26.12
C MET A 1 -49.01 -10.17 -26.64
N CYS A 2 -47.76 -10.25 -26.19
CA CYS A 2 -46.96 -9.50 -25.22
C CYS A 2 -45.48 -9.92 -25.50
N MET A 3 -44.71 -9.14 -26.27
CA MET A 3 -43.29 -9.41 -26.49
C MET A 3 -42.48 -8.73 -25.36
N ARG A 4 -42.49 -9.32 -24.16
CA ARG A 4 -41.81 -8.79 -22.95
C ARG A 4 -41.06 -9.88 -22.14
N ILE A 5 -40.68 -10.99 -22.77
CA ILE A 5 -40.20 -12.20 -22.06
C ILE A 5 -38.66 -12.35 -22.09
N GLY A 6 -37.93 -11.69 -23.00
CA GLY A 6 -36.48 -11.89 -23.16
C GLY A 6 -35.59 -11.21 -22.10
N TYR A 7 -35.87 -9.97 -21.70
CA TYR A 7 -34.94 -9.19 -20.86
C TYR A 7 -34.99 -9.52 -19.36
N ARG A 8 -36.07 -10.16 -18.89
CA ARG A 8 -36.32 -10.39 -17.46
C ARG A 8 -35.49 -11.54 -16.86
N PHE A 9 -34.98 -12.43 -17.71
CA PHE A 9 -34.11 -13.54 -17.29
C PHE A 9 -32.62 -13.22 -17.44
N PHE A 10 -32.23 -12.40 -18.42
CA PHE A 10 -30.83 -12.03 -18.62
C PHE A 10 -30.34 -10.92 -17.67
N LEU A 11 -31.23 -10.04 -17.21
CA LEU A 11 -30.92 -8.94 -16.30
C LEU A 11 -30.41 -9.39 -14.91
N PRO A 12 -31.02 -10.36 -14.20
CA PRO A 12 -30.50 -10.81 -12.90
C PRO A 12 -29.17 -11.58 -13.02
N VAL A 13 -28.95 -12.31 -14.13
CA VAL A 13 -27.69 -13.02 -14.39
C VAL A 13 -26.56 -12.02 -14.66
N PHE A 14 -26.83 -10.96 -15.42
CA PHE A 14 -25.86 -9.90 -15.69
C PHE A 14 -25.53 -9.09 -14.42
N ILE A 15 -26.54 -8.79 -13.60
CA ILE A 15 -26.36 -8.13 -12.29
C ILE A 15 -25.55 -9.02 -11.34
N ALA A 16 -25.82 -10.33 -11.28
CA ALA A 16 -25.05 -11.27 -10.47
C ALA A 16 -23.58 -11.40 -10.94
N LEU A 17 -23.34 -11.34 -12.26
CA LEU A 17 -21.99 -11.33 -12.83
C LEU A 17 -21.21 -10.05 -12.49
N VAL A 18 -21.88 -8.89 -12.50
CA VAL A 18 -21.29 -7.60 -12.11
C VAL A 18 -21.01 -7.54 -10.59
N LEU A 19 -21.88 -8.13 -9.76
CA LEU A 19 -21.69 -8.20 -8.31
C LEU A 19 -20.55 -9.16 -7.89
N SER A 20 -20.29 -10.22 -8.67
CA SER A 20 -19.15 -11.13 -8.42
C SER A 20 -17.80 -10.52 -8.84
N ALA A 21 -17.80 -9.58 -9.80
CA ALA A 21 -16.61 -8.86 -10.25
C ALA A 21 -16.19 -7.70 -9.32
N ALA A 22 -16.94 -7.44 -8.25
CA ALA A 22 -16.51 -6.58 -7.15
C ALA A 22 -15.44 -7.34 -6.35
N SER A 23 -14.23 -7.45 -6.93
CA SER A 23 -13.05 -7.97 -6.27
C SER A 23 -12.95 -7.38 -4.88
N THR A 24 -12.99 -8.26 -3.89
CA THR A 24 -12.58 -7.96 -2.53
C THR A 24 -11.22 -7.28 -2.65
N ARG A 25 -11.11 -6.02 -2.22
CA ARG A 25 -9.80 -5.46 -1.89
C ARG A 25 -9.29 -6.24 -0.68
N ALA A 26 -8.73 -7.40 -0.94
CA ALA A 26 -7.85 -8.05 0.01
C ALA A 26 -6.71 -7.06 0.21
N GLY A 27 -6.60 -6.49 1.41
CA GLY A 27 -5.33 -5.95 1.84
C GLY A 27 -4.37 -7.12 1.75
N THR A 28 -3.52 -7.13 0.72
CA THR A 28 -2.57 -8.21 0.52
C THR A 28 -1.57 -8.13 1.65
N GLU A 29 -1.74 -9.02 2.63
CA GLU A 29 -0.73 -9.29 3.63
C GLU A 29 0.60 -9.56 2.90
N VAL A 30 1.63 -8.79 3.26
CA VAL A 30 2.95 -8.91 2.64
C VAL A 30 3.62 -10.14 3.23
N ASN A 31 3.57 -11.26 2.49
CA ASN A 31 4.14 -12.54 2.88
C ASN A 31 5.67 -12.55 2.66
N GLY A 32 6.40 -11.77 3.46
CA GLY A 32 7.84 -11.63 3.35
C GLY A 32 8.65 -12.92 3.67
N PRO A 33 9.95 -12.97 3.32
CA PRO A 33 10.72 -11.89 2.68
C PRO A 33 10.38 -11.71 1.19
N ILE A 34 10.49 -10.46 0.71
CA ILE A 34 10.40 -10.14 -0.72
C ILE A 34 11.74 -10.47 -1.39
N LYS A 35 11.69 -11.19 -2.50
CA LYS A 35 12.83 -11.70 -3.26
C LYS A 35 12.77 -11.26 -4.71
N VAL A 36 13.90 -11.31 -5.42
CA VAL A 36 13.92 -11.20 -6.89
C VAL A 36 13.36 -12.50 -7.48
N SER A 37 12.46 -12.38 -8.47
CA SER A 37 11.91 -13.52 -9.23
C SER A 37 13.01 -14.37 -9.89
N PRO A 38 12.77 -15.67 -10.17
CA PRO A 38 13.75 -16.53 -10.84
C PRO A 38 14.26 -15.97 -12.18
N GLY A 39 13.39 -15.27 -12.93
CA GLY A 39 13.76 -14.61 -14.20
C GLY A 39 14.42 -13.24 -14.05
N GLY A 40 14.60 -12.73 -12.83
CA GLY A 40 15.34 -11.50 -12.57
C GLY A 40 14.65 -10.19 -13.00
N ARG A 41 13.34 -10.21 -13.27
CA ARG A 41 12.64 -9.04 -13.85
C ARG A 41 11.59 -8.37 -12.95
N TYR A 42 11.14 -9.06 -11.91
CA TYR A 42 10.15 -8.58 -10.96
C TYR A 42 10.38 -9.19 -9.57
N PHE A 43 9.57 -8.79 -8.58
CA PHE A 43 9.66 -9.26 -7.20
C PHE A 43 8.60 -10.32 -6.88
N VAL A 44 8.94 -11.23 -5.96
CA VAL A 44 8.04 -12.26 -5.44
C VAL A 44 8.11 -12.37 -3.93
N ASP A 45 7.06 -12.90 -3.32
CA ASP A 45 6.97 -13.19 -1.89
C ASP A 45 7.64 -14.54 -1.51
N ARG A 46 7.53 -14.96 -0.24
CA ARG A 46 8.09 -16.25 0.22
C ARG A 46 7.51 -17.49 -0.47
N HIS A 47 6.34 -17.39 -1.07
CA HIS A 47 5.62 -18.46 -1.79
C HIS A 47 5.69 -18.27 -3.31
N ASP A 48 6.61 -17.44 -3.79
CA ASP A 48 6.84 -17.12 -5.20
C ASP A 48 5.64 -16.44 -5.90
N LYS A 49 4.74 -15.81 -5.13
CA LYS A 49 3.66 -14.98 -5.70
C LYS A 49 4.20 -13.60 -6.10
N PRO A 50 3.83 -13.05 -7.26
CA PRO A 50 4.26 -11.72 -7.67
C PRO A 50 3.92 -10.64 -6.64
N PHE A 51 4.93 -9.84 -6.29
CA PHE A 51 4.79 -8.68 -5.42
C PHE A 51 4.88 -7.40 -6.25
N PHE A 52 3.79 -6.65 -6.32
CA PHE A 52 3.77 -5.36 -7.01
C PHE A 52 4.36 -4.27 -6.09
N TRP A 53 5.49 -3.69 -6.51
CA TRP A 53 6.19 -2.64 -5.78
C TRP A 53 5.59 -1.27 -6.12
N LEU A 54 4.58 -0.84 -5.34
CA LEU A 54 4.01 0.50 -5.45
C LEU A 54 4.51 1.36 -4.29
N GLY A 55 5.48 2.23 -4.58
CA GLY A 55 6.21 3.01 -3.58
C GLY A 55 5.68 4.43 -3.37
N ASP A 56 5.56 4.86 -2.11
CA ASP A 56 5.53 6.29 -1.73
C ASP A 56 6.87 6.67 -1.07
N THR A 57 7.16 7.97 -0.98
CA THR A 57 8.37 8.50 -0.33
C THR A 57 7.99 9.41 0.83
N SER A 58 8.44 9.06 2.04
CA SER A 58 8.34 9.91 3.23
C SER A 58 9.68 9.93 3.95
N TRP A 59 10.59 10.78 3.46
CA TRP A 59 11.91 10.97 4.04
C TRP A 59 11.94 11.19 5.56
N PRO A 60 11.03 11.98 6.16
CA PRO A 60 11.16 12.34 7.57
C PRO A 60 10.33 11.45 8.53
N LEU A 61 9.79 10.31 8.06
CA LEU A 61 8.85 9.46 8.82
C LEU A 61 9.31 9.19 10.27
N PHE A 62 10.57 8.82 10.46
CA PHE A 62 11.11 8.49 11.79
C PHE A 62 11.61 9.69 12.61
N THR A 63 11.88 10.83 11.99
CA THR A 63 12.56 11.96 12.65
C THR A 63 11.68 13.16 12.89
N ARG A 64 10.49 13.25 12.25
CA ARG A 64 9.60 14.41 12.38
C ARG A 64 8.17 14.07 12.74
N TYR A 65 7.74 12.82 12.60
CA TYR A 65 6.35 12.46 12.90
C TYR A 65 6.26 11.96 14.33
N SER A 66 5.26 12.43 15.08
CA SER A 66 4.83 11.70 16.27
C SER A 66 4.33 10.30 15.87
N PRO A 67 4.27 9.32 16.79
CA PRO A 67 3.75 7.99 16.48
C PRO A 67 2.35 8.03 15.87
N THR A 68 1.47 8.90 16.39
CA THR A 68 0.12 9.11 15.88
C THR A 68 0.13 9.62 14.44
N GLN A 69 0.97 10.62 14.13
CA GLN A 69 1.11 11.14 12.77
C GLN A 69 1.66 10.09 11.80
N ALA A 70 2.62 9.27 12.24
CA ALA A 70 3.15 8.17 11.45
C ALA A 70 2.07 7.12 11.16
N GLU A 71 1.27 6.74 12.16
CA GLU A 71 0.17 5.80 12.00
C GLU A 71 -0.91 6.33 11.03
N GLU A 72 -1.31 7.59 11.18
CA GLU A 72 -2.27 8.24 10.26
C GLU A 72 -1.74 8.29 8.81
N TYR A 73 -0.46 8.63 8.64
CA TYR A 73 0.19 8.61 7.34
C TYR A 73 0.15 7.20 6.73
N LEU A 74 0.59 6.19 7.47
CA LEU A 74 0.65 4.79 6.99
C LEU A 74 -0.74 4.22 6.68
N LYS A 75 -1.75 4.49 7.51
CA LYS A 75 -3.14 4.10 7.24
C LYS A 75 -3.66 4.72 5.95
N ARG A 76 -3.40 6.01 5.73
CA ARG A 76 -3.79 6.70 4.50
C ARG A 76 -3.09 6.13 3.28
N ARG A 77 -1.80 5.77 3.37
CA ARG A 77 -1.06 5.15 2.25
C ARG A 77 -1.53 3.74 1.95
N SER A 78 -1.82 2.95 2.99
CA SER A 78 -2.45 1.64 2.85
C SER A 78 -3.81 1.75 2.13
N ALA A 79 -4.66 2.70 2.52
CA ALA A 79 -5.95 2.94 1.87
C ALA A 79 -5.83 3.37 0.39
N GLN A 80 -4.70 3.99 0.02
CA GLN A 80 -4.38 4.37 -1.36
C GLN A 80 -3.74 3.23 -2.18
N GLY A 81 -3.41 2.10 -1.55
CA GLY A 81 -2.85 0.92 -2.21
C GLY A 81 -1.32 0.88 -2.29
N PHE A 82 -0.60 1.82 -1.66
CA PHE A 82 0.86 1.75 -1.58
C PHE A 82 1.30 0.51 -0.80
N THR A 83 2.28 -0.22 -1.33
CA THR A 83 2.83 -1.45 -0.74
C THR A 83 4.22 -1.26 -0.15
N VAL A 84 4.91 -0.17 -0.52
CA VAL A 84 6.26 0.16 -0.03
C VAL A 84 6.33 1.63 0.34
N ILE A 85 6.98 1.94 1.47
CA ILE A 85 7.31 3.32 1.87
C ILE A 85 8.83 3.44 1.91
N HIS A 86 9.39 4.31 1.06
CA HIS A 86 10.79 4.69 1.14
C HIS A 86 10.93 5.84 2.14
N THR A 87 11.80 5.66 3.12
CA THR A 87 12.08 6.67 4.15
C THR A 87 13.56 6.65 4.54
N ALA A 88 14.01 7.73 5.19
CA ALA A 88 15.32 7.77 5.79
C ALA A 88 15.19 7.46 7.28
N LEU A 89 15.97 6.47 7.76
CA LEU A 89 16.08 6.19 9.18
C LEU A 89 16.63 7.42 9.93
N ILE A 90 17.60 8.10 9.32
CA ILE A 90 18.20 9.34 9.81
C ILE A 90 18.07 10.39 8.72
N TRP A 91 17.46 11.53 9.04
CA TRP A 91 17.28 12.65 8.11
C TRP A 91 17.78 13.98 8.70
N PRO A 92 18.78 14.63 8.09
CA PRO A 92 19.28 15.92 8.59
C PRO A 92 18.25 17.02 8.32
N THR A 93 17.89 17.75 9.36
CA THR A 93 16.75 18.68 9.29
C THR A 93 17.12 20.10 8.87
N ARG A 94 18.38 20.41 8.55
CA ARG A 94 18.80 21.69 7.93
C ARG A 94 20.24 21.64 7.40
N GLY A 95 20.42 21.53 6.08
CA GLY A 95 21.73 21.57 5.43
C GLY A 95 22.72 20.48 5.88
N ALA A 96 23.83 20.34 5.15
CA ALA A 96 24.82 19.28 5.37
C ALA A 96 25.60 19.37 6.71
N SER A 97 25.35 20.39 7.53
CA SER A 97 26.17 20.73 8.70
C SER A 97 25.48 20.55 10.07
N THR A 98 24.28 19.98 10.14
CA THR A 98 23.62 19.67 11.43
C THR A 98 23.83 18.20 11.81
N PRO A 99 24.49 17.88 12.95
CA PRO A 99 24.64 16.49 13.41
C PRO A 99 23.31 15.85 13.81
N GLY A 100 23.09 14.60 13.36
CA GLY A 100 22.16 13.65 13.98
C GLY A 100 20.66 13.82 13.72
N ALA A 101 19.94 12.72 13.94
CA ALA A 101 18.49 12.70 13.98
C ALA A 101 18.00 13.64 15.09
N ARG A 102 17.11 14.57 14.74
CA ARG A 102 16.37 15.32 15.76
C ARG A 102 15.22 14.46 16.27
N PRO A 103 14.85 14.60 17.54
CA PRO A 103 13.64 13.96 18.01
C PRO A 103 12.42 14.49 17.25
N ASN A 104 11.39 13.66 17.19
CA ASN A 104 10.07 14.10 16.72
C ASN A 104 9.48 15.17 17.67
N PRO A 105 8.32 15.77 17.36
CA PRO A 105 7.68 16.76 18.23
C PRO A 105 7.45 16.31 19.68
N GLU A 106 7.42 14.99 19.92
CA GLU A 106 7.24 14.37 21.24
C GLU A 106 8.56 14.01 21.94
N GLY A 107 9.71 14.36 21.37
CA GLY A 107 11.01 14.09 21.99
C GLY A 107 11.60 12.69 21.71
N GLN A 108 10.95 11.86 20.90
CA GLN A 108 11.41 10.49 20.61
C GLN A 108 12.49 10.49 19.52
N LEU A 109 13.55 9.70 19.74
CA LEU A 109 14.60 9.46 18.77
C LEU A 109 14.30 8.19 17.92
N PRO A 110 14.82 8.10 16.69
CA PRO A 110 14.72 6.89 15.86
C PRO A 110 15.36 5.66 16.50
#